data_AF-A0A370LS68-F1
#
_entry.id   AF-A0A370LS68-F1
#
_cell.length_a   1.000
_cell.length_b   1.000
_cell.length_c   1.000
_cell.angle_alpha   90.00
_cell.angle_beta   90.00
_cell.angle_gamma   90.00
#
_symmetry.space_group_name_H-M   'P 1'
#
loop_
_entity.id
_entity.type
_entity.pdbx_description
1 polymer ?
#
loop_
_entity_poly.entity_id
_entity_poly.type
_entity_poly.pdbx_seq_one_letter_code
_entity_poly.pdbx_strand_id
1 'polypeptide(L)'
;MKYKVHLFGCSTGITRYVDVPDEDVPHLSQDELLDRIFCNGQNEHQPQRLPGVSYGDVIELHSINPQPLETSSYFFVTKNDFWALTPEQFERYSNLPLGFRKSLLNKDEILAFFNKQPLLEQMLADVVVDPPDLVPNDLGWYGVSTGNEGTIAYFKKESDAFRFRLDLINLKLNPLK
;
A
#
# COMPACT_ATOMS: atom_id res chain seq x y z
N MET A 1 8.90 -25.96 10.17
CA MET A 1 8.45 -25.40 8.87
C MET A 1 8.81 -23.93 8.86
N LYS A 2 9.35 -23.42 7.76
CA LYS A 2 9.81 -22.02 7.69
C LYS A 2 8.80 -21.14 6.97
N TYR A 3 8.41 -20.06 7.62
CA TYR A 3 7.48 -19.07 7.11
C TYR A 3 8.19 -17.76 6.82
N LYS A 4 7.79 -17.10 5.75
CA LYS A 4 8.38 -15.86 5.28
C LYS A 4 7.63 -14.68 5.90
N VAL A 5 8.37 -13.75 6.49
CA VAL A 5 7.83 -12.53 7.10
C VAL A 5 8.55 -11.32 6.54
N HIS A 6 7.80 -10.34 6.05
CA HIS A 6 8.29 -9.07 5.54
C HIS A 6 8.28 -8.04 6.69
N LEU A 7 9.46 -7.63 7.14
CA LEU A 7 9.64 -6.76 8.31
C LEU A 7 9.38 -5.29 7.97
N PHE A 8 8.15 -4.95 7.61
CA PHE A 8 7.75 -3.61 7.18
C PHE A 8 7.48 -2.61 8.32
N GLY A 9 7.11 -3.07 9.51
CA GLY A 9 6.78 -2.23 10.65
C GLY A 9 7.99 -1.46 11.17
N CYS A 10 9.17 -2.08 11.11
CA CYS A 10 10.41 -1.50 11.64
C CYS A 10 11.54 -1.35 10.62
N SER A 11 11.40 -1.85 9.38
CA SER A 11 12.47 -1.79 8.37
C SER A 11 11.97 -1.44 6.97
N THR A 12 12.90 -1.28 6.02
CA THR A 12 12.59 -1.04 4.60
C THR A 12 12.11 -2.30 3.87
N GLY A 13 11.62 -3.31 4.59
CA GLY A 13 11.10 -4.55 3.99
C GLY A 13 12.12 -5.68 3.90
N ILE A 14 12.99 -5.79 4.90
CA ILE A 14 13.85 -6.97 5.03
C ILE A 14 12.97 -8.19 5.25
N THR A 15 13.28 -9.29 4.56
CA THR A 15 12.62 -10.57 4.77
C THR A 15 13.31 -11.35 5.90
N ARG A 16 12.51 -11.89 6.81
CA ARG A 16 12.91 -12.82 7.85
C ARG A 16 12.21 -14.15 7.64
N TYR A 17 12.90 -15.24 7.94
CA TYR A 17 12.29 -16.57 7.99
C TYR A 17 12.12 -16.99 9.45
N VAL A 18 10.90 -17.38 9.79
CA VAL A 18 10.52 -17.86 11.13
C VAL A 18 10.29 -19.35 11.07
N ASP A 19 10.95 -20.10 11.95
CA ASP A 19 10.71 -21.54 12.08
C ASP A 19 9.53 -21.79 13.02
N VAL A 20 8.62 -22.68 12.66
CA VAL A 20 7.57 -23.19 13.56
C VAL A 20 7.69 -24.71 13.57
N PRO A 21 7.81 -25.37 14.73
CA PRO A 21 7.99 -26.82 14.81
C PRO A 21 6.96 -27.60 13.97
N ASP A 22 7.43 -28.55 13.16
CA ASP A 22 6.58 -29.29 12.21
C ASP A 22 5.49 -30.13 12.88
N GLU A 23 5.72 -30.53 14.14
CA GLU A 23 4.79 -31.36 14.92
C GLU A 23 3.47 -30.64 15.22
N ASP A 24 3.51 -29.30 15.29
CA ASP A 24 2.34 -28.49 15.63
C ASP A 24 1.49 -28.17 14.39
N VAL A 25 2.15 -27.87 13.26
CA VAL A 25 1.55 -27.23 12.07
C VAL A 25 0.30 -27.94 11.50
N PRO A 26 0.26 -29.27 11.34
CA PRO A 26 -0.87 -29.95 10.68
C PRO A 26 -2.20 -29.83 11.43
N HIS A 27 -2.15 -29.46 12.72
CA HIS A 27 -3.31 -29.40 13.60
C HIS A 27 -3.76 -27.96 13.91
N LEU A 28 -2.98 -26.96 13.50
CA LEU A 28 -3.29 -25.56 13.75
C LEU A 28 -4.32 -25.05 12.75
N SER A 29 -5.29 -24.29 13.26
CA SER A 29 -6.03 -23.33 12.44
C SER A 29 -5.09 -22.25 11.89
N GLN A 30 -5.54 -21.53 10.86
CA GLN A 30 -4.77 -20.43 10.29
C GLN A 30 -4.38 -19.38 11.33
N ASP A 31 -5.30 -19.00 12.21
CA ASP A 31 -5.07 -17.96 13.21
C ASP A 31 -4.05 -18.44 14.25
N GLU A 32 -4.15 -19.69 14.71
CA GLU A 32 -3.16 -20.28 15.61
C GLU A 32 -1.78 -20.38 14.95
N LEU A 33 -1.72 -20.69 13.66
CA LEU A 33 -0.47 -20.70 12.90
C LEU A 33 0.14 -19.29 12.82
N LEU A 34 -0.66 -18.27 12.52
CA LEU A 34 -0.21 -16.88 12.46
C LEU A 34 0.31 -16.41 13.82
N ASP A 35 -0.38 -16.76 14.91
CA ASP A 35 0.09 -16.52 16.28
C ASP A 35 1.43 -17.21 16.56
N ARG A 36 1.59 -18.47 16.13
CA ARG A 36 2.88 -19.18 16.29
C ARG A 36 4.00 -18.56 15.49
N ILE A 37 3.73 -18.09 14.27
CA ILE A 37 4.72 -17.35 13.47
C ILE A 37 5.09 -16.05 14.16
N PHE A 38 4.12 -15.31 14.70
CA PHE A 38 4.39 -14.06 15.43
C PHE A 38 5.21 -14.28 16.70
N CYS A 39 4.83 -15.25 17.54
CA CYS A 39 5.55 -15.58 18.77
C CYS A 39 6.97 -16.11 18.48
N ASN A 40 7.12 -17.11 17.61
CA ASN A 40 8.44 -17.65 17.26
C ASN A 40 9.32 -16.64 16.51
N GLY A 41 8.70 -15.67 15.84
CA GLY A 41 9.38 -14.56 15.17
C GLY A 41 9.99 -13.55 16.12
N GLN A 42 9.71 -13.60 17.42
CA GLN A 42 10.37 -12.76 18.43
C GLN A 42 11.81 -13.23 18.66
N ASN A 43 12.71 -12.26 18.90
CA ASN A 43 14.13 -12.56 19.10
C ASN A 43 14.41 -13.38 20.38
N GLU A 44 13.52 -13.34 21.37
CA GLU A 44 13.63 -14.15 22.59
C GLU A 44 13.47 -15.65 22.30
N HIS A 45 12.65 -15.99 21.29
CA HIS A 45 12.40 -17.37 20.89
C HIS A 45 13.36 -17.83 19.78
N GLN A 46 13.67 -16.96 18.82
CA GLN A 46 14.63 -17.25 17.75
C GLN A 46 15.60 -16.07 17.57
N PRO A 47 16.72 -16.05 18.30
CA PRO A 47 17.69 -14.97 18.21
C PRO A 47 18.27 -14.83 16.80
N GLN A 48 18.14 -13.64 16.21
CA GLN A 48 18.74 -13.30 14.92
C GLN A 48 19.31 -11.87 14.95
N ARG A 49 20.24 -11.55 14.03
CA ARG A 49 20.75 -10.18 13.82
C ARG A 49 19.75 -9.28 13.06
N LEU A 50 18.47 -9.49 13.28
CA LEU A 50 17.36 -8.78 12.67
C LEU A 50 16.34 -8.40 13.77
N PRO A 51 15.51 -7.38 13.57
CA PRO A 51 14.36 -7.14 14.44
C PRO A 51 13.48 -8.38 14.52
N GLY A 52 12.85 -8.58 15.68
CA GLY A 52 11.76 -9.54 15.82
C GLY A 52 10.56 -9.10 14.99
N VAL A 53 9.65 -10.04 14.72
CA VAL A 53 8.38 -9.72 14.07
C VAL A 53 7.57 -8.76 14.94
N SER A 54 6.93 -7.77 14.33
CA SER A 54 6.32 -6.63 15.01
C SER A 54 5.03 -6.20 14.32
N TYR A 55 4.25 -5.34 14.98
CA TYR A 55 3.09 -4.71 14.36
C TYR A 55 3.52 -3.90 13.14
N GLY A 56 2.79 -4.02 12.03
CA GLY A 56 3.19 -3.45 10.75
C GLY A 56 3.89 -4.43 9.81
N ASP A 57 4.32 -5.60 10.30
CA ASP A 57 4.92 -6.62 9.45
C ASP A 57 3.86 -7.41 8.68
N VAL A 58 4.28 -8.13 7.64
CA VAL A 58 3.39 -8.97 6.84
C VAL A 58 3.92 -10.40 6.78
N ILE A 59 3.08 -11.35 7.17
CA ILE A 59 3.35 -12.79 7.07
C ILE A 59 2.89 -13.27 5.68
N GLU A 60 3.75 -14.01 4.98
CA GLU A 60 3.44 -14.63 3.70
C GLU A 60 3.27 -16.14 3.91
N LEU A 61 2.05 -16.63 3.65
CA LEU A 61 1.72 -18.06 3.68
C LEU A 61 1.60 -18.56 2.24
N HIS A 62 2.31 -19.64 1.92
CA HIS A 62 2.07 -20.41 0.70
C HIS A 62 0.98 -21.44 0.97
N SER A 63 0.07 -21.66 0.02
CA SER A 63 -0.97 -22.68 0.13
C SER A 63 -0.33 -24.05 0.41
N ILE A 64 -0.83 -24.74 1.44
CA ILE A 64 -0.35 -26.08 1.84
C ILE A 64 -0.67 -27.13 0.76
N ASN A 65 -1.55 -26.82 -0.21
CA ASN A 65 -1.81 -27.64 -1.39
C ASN A 65 -1.44 -26.86 -2.68
N PRO A 66 -0.33 -27.22 -3.35
CA PRO A 66 0.13 -26.53 -4.54
C PRO A 66 -0.67 -26.97 -5.77
N GLN A 67 -1.60 -26.13 -6.21
CA GLN A 67 -2.11 -26.12 -7.59
C GLN A 67 -1.22 -25.16 -8.40
N PRO A 68 -1.10 -25.29 -9.74
CA PRO A 68 -0.04 -24.65 -10.53
C PRO A 68 -0.12 -23.11 -10.67
N LEU A 69 -0.97 -22.46 -9.89
CA LEU A 69 -1.13 -21.01 -9.76
C LEU A 69 -1.18 -20.67 -8.26
N GLU A 70 -0.06 -20.87 -7.55
CA GLU A 70 0.05 -20.55 -6.13
C GLU A 70 -0.11 -19.04 -5.90
N THR A 71 -1.27 -18.61 -5.41
CA THR A 71 -1.43 -17.29 -4.82
C THR A 71 -0.91 -17.34 -3.39
N SER A 72 0.24 -16.72 -3.11
CA SER A 72 0.63 -16.43 -1.73
C SER A 72 -0.47 -15.62 -1.04
N SER A 73 -0.78 -15.99 0.20
CA SER A 73 -1.68 -15.20 1.06
C SER A 73 -0.85 -14.32 1.97
N TYR A 74 -1.18 -13.03 2.02
CA TYR A 74 -0.47 -12.04 2.82
C TYR A 74 -1.30 -11.65 4.03
N PHE A 75 -0.71 -11.64 5.21
CA PHE A 75 -1.39 -11.30 6.47
C PHE A 75 -0.64 -10.18 7.19
N PHE A 76 -1.28 -9.03 7.28
CA PHE A 76 -0.79 -7.87 8.01
C PHE A 76 -0.94 -8.09 9.53
N VAL A 77 0.14 -7.86 10.28
CA VAL A 77 0.16 -7.99 11.73
C VAL A 77 -0.31 -6.68 12.37
N THR A 78 -1.53 -6.68 12.94
CA THR A 78 -2.05 -5.54 13.72
C THR A 78 -1.80 -5.74 15.20
N LYS A 79 -2.13 -4.74 16.02
CA LYS A 79 -2.05 -4.84 17.48
C LYS A 79 -2.91 -5.96 18.08
N ASN A 80 -4.07 -6.23 17.48
CA ASN A 80 -5.11 -7.05 18.08
C ASN A 80 -5.45 -8.30 17.26
N ASP A 81 -4.97 -8.40 16.01
CA ASP A 81 -5.42 -9.40 15.05
C ASP A 81 -4.49 -9.47 13.83
N PHE A 82 -4.69 -10.46 12.97
CA PHE A 82 -4.09 -10.55 11.65
C PHE A 82 -5.11 -10.20 10.57
N TRP A 83 -4.67 -9.50 9.55
CA TRP A 83 -5.57 -9.09 8.48
C TRP A 83 -5.07 -9.51 7.10
N ALA A 84 -5.88 -10.28 6.39
CA ALA A 84 -5.59 -10.69 5.03
C ALA A 84 -5.52 -9.49 4.08
N LEU A 85 -4.43 -9.40 3.34
CA LEU A 85 -4.21 -8.46 2.25
C LEU A 85 -4.35 -9.18 0.92
N THR A 86 -4.94 -8.51 -0.07
CA THR A 86 -4.79 -8.93 -1.47
C THR A 86 -3.34 -8.71 -1.93
N PRO A 87 -2.88 -9.39 -2.99
CA PRO A 87 -1.55 -9.13 -3.56
C PRO A 87 -1.35 -7.66 -3.95
N GLU A 88 -2.39 -7.01 -4.48
CA GLU A 88 -2.36 -5.58 -4.79
C GLU A 88 -2.22 -4.73 -3.53
N GLN A 89 -2.94 -5.03 -2.46
CA GLN A 89 -2.80 -4.31 -1.19
C GLN A 89 -1.42 -4.50 -0.57
N PHE A 90 -0.84 -5.70 -0.70
CA PHE A 90 0.53 -5.98 -0.28
C PHE A 90 1.55 -5.14 -1.05
N GLU A 91 1.49 -5.09 -2.39
CA GLU A 91 2.36 -4.22 -3.20
C GLU A 91 2.13 -2.74 -2.88
N ARG A 92 0.85 -2.38 -2.67
CA ARG A 92 0.34 -1.14 -2.08
C ARG A 92 1.22 -0.70 -0.90
N TYR A 93 1.21 -1.56 0.09
CA TYR A 93 1.80 -1.35 1.39
C TYR A 93 3.34 -1.40 1.36
N SER A 94 3.94 -2.33 0.62
CA SER A 94 5.39 -2.53 0.57
C SER A 94 6.14 -1.32 0.00
N ASN A 95 5.50 -0.58 -0.90
CA ASN A 95 6.07 0.62 -1.53
C ASN A 95 5.94 1.91 -0.68
N LEU A 96 5.22 1.86 0.45
CA LEU A 96 5.04 3.01 1.32
C LEU A 96 6.35 3.41 2.04
N PRO A 97 6.62 4.72 2.22
CA PRO A 97 7.75 5.15 3.04
C PRO A 97 7.64 4.58 4.47
N LEU A 98 8.77 4.19 5.07
CA LEU A 98 8.80 3.62 6.42
C LEU A 98 8.11 4.50 7.47
N GLY A 99 8.33 5.82 7.42
CA GLY A 99 7.67 6.75 8.35
C GLY A 99 6.15 6.72 8.27
N PHE A 100 5.60 6.51 7.07
CA PHE A 100 4.16 6.42 6.85
C PHE A 100 3.58 5.06 7.26
N ARG A 101 4.32 3.96 7.04
CA ARG A 101 3.92 2.63 7.52
C ARG A 101 3.83 2.58 9.05
N LYS A 102 4.73 3.27 9.76
CA LYS A 102 4.69 3.39 11.22
C LYS A 102 3.47 4.14 11.76
N SER A 103 2.81 4.96 10.94
CA SER A 103 1.55 5.62 11.31
C SER A 103 0.31 4.78 11.00
N LEU A 104 0.47 3.59 10.40
CA LEU A 104 -0.60 2.68 10.02
C LEU A 104 -0.50 1.41 10.88
N LEU A 105 -0.95 1.50 12.14
CA LEU A 105 -0.77 0.42 13.11
C LEU A 105 -2.07 -0.34 13.42
N ASN A 106 -3.21 0.20 12.99
CA ASN A 106 -4.50 -0.45 13.14
C ASN A 106 -5.21 -0.66 11.79
N LYS A 107 -6.17 -1.59 11.82
CA LYS A 107 -6.93 -2.02 10.65
C LYS A 107 -7.69 -0.86 10.00
N ASP A 108 -8.29 0.02 10.80
CA ASP A 108 -9.12 1.12 10.29
C ASP A 108 -8.28 2.17 9.54
N GLU A 109 -7.07 2.47 10.01
CA GLU A 109 -6.12 3.35 9.33
C GLU A 109 -5.67 2.80 7.98
N ILE A 110 -5.40 1.49 7.92
CA ILE A 110 -4.95 0.85 6.68
C ILE A 110 -6.10 0.69 5.70
N LEU A 111 -7.29 0.31 6.18
CA LEU A 111 -8.51 0.30 5.38
C LEU A 111 -8.81 1.70 4.85
N ALA A 112 -8.74 2.72 5.71
CA ALA A 112 -8.88 4.10 5.29
C ALA A 112 -7.83 4.46 4.25
N PHE A 113 -6.57 4.05 4.40
CA PHE A 113 -5.53 4.27 3.40
C PHE A 113 -5.87 3.63 2.04
N PHE A 114 -6.23 2.34 2.03
CA PHE A 114 -6.60 1.65 0.79
C PHE A 114 -7.87 2.24 0.15
N ASN A 115 -8.80 2.73 0.97
CA ASN A 115 -10.04 3.35 0.52
C ASN A 115 -9.93 4.86 0.24
N LYS A 116 -8.84 5.54 0.65
CA LYS A 116 -8.63 6.99 0.54
C LYS A 116 -8.04 7.43 -0.80
N GLN A 117 -7.76 6.53 -1.74
CA GLN A 117 -7.50 7.00 -3.09
C GLN A 117 -8.83 7.46 -3.70
N PRO A 118 -9.00 8.75 -4.02
CA PRO A 118 -10.10 9.13 -4.88
C PRO A 118 -9.94 8.33 -6.17
N LEU A 119 -11.04 7.71 -6.61
CA LEU A 119 -11.05 6.98 -7.87
C LEU A 119 -10.50 7.90 -8.97
N LEU A 120 -9.79 7.36 -9.97
CA LEU A 120 -9.30 8.16 -11.10
C LEU A 120 -10.40 9.08 -11.66
N GLU A 121 -11.64 8.58 -11.69
CA GLU A 121 -12.85 9.32 -12.09
C GLU A 121 -13.15 10.54 -11.21
N GLN A 122 -12.94 10.44 -9.89
CA GLN A 122 -13.11 11.56 -8.95
C GLN A 122 -12.01 12.60 -9.13
N MET A 123 -10.76 12.17 -9.32
CA MET A 123 -9.65 13.09 -9.61
C MET A 123 -9.78 13.76 -10.97
N LEU A 124 -10.33 13.05 -11.96
CA LEU A 124 -10.71 13.62 -13.25
C LEU A 124 -11.84 14.63 -13.08
N ALA A 125 -12.85 14.34 -12.26
CA ALA A 125 -13.96 15.27 -12.02
C ALA A 125 -13.51 16.59 -11.40
N ASP A 126 -12.49 16.56 -10.56
CA ASP A 126 -11.97 17.76 -9.88
C ASP A 126 -11.10 18.66 -10.77
N VAL A 127 -10.61 18.18 -11.91
CA VAL A 127 -9.75 18.94 -12.84
C VAL A 127 -10.51 19.28 -14.11
N VAL A 128 -10.66 20.58 -14.37
CA VAL A 128 -11.39 21.11 -15.53
C VAL A 128 -10.41 21.82 -16.46
N VAL A 129 -10.68 21.72 -17.77
CA VAL A 129 -10.00 22.53 -18.79
C VAL A 129 -10.97 23.61 -19.24
N ASP A 130 -10.65 24.83 -18.87
CA ASP A 130 -11.43 26.00 -19.22
C ASP A 130 -10.95 26.56 -20.57
N PRO A 131 -11.85 26.80 -21.53
CA PRO A 131 -11.52 27.41 -22.80
C PRO A 131 -11.10 28.88 -22.62
N PRO A 132 -10.37 29.47 -23.59
CA PRO A 132 -9.77 30.78 -23.40
C PRO A 132 -10.70 31.94 -23.06
N ASP A 133 -11.96 31.85 -23.47
CA ASP A 133 -13.01 32.83 -23.20
C ASP A 133 -13.54 32.78 -21.76
N LEU A 134 -13.38 31.65 -21.07
CA LEU A 134 -13.81 31.48 -19.68
C LEU A 134 -12.71 31.77 -18.66
N VAL A 135 -11.48 31.99 -19.12
CA VAL A 135 -10.33 32.24 -18.27
C VAL A 135 -9.94 33.72 -18.38
N PRO A 136 -9.61 34.42 -17.28
CA PRO A 136 -9.22 35.82 -17.33
C PRO A 136 -7.79 35.97 -17.89
N ASN A 137 -7.62 35.69 -19.18
CA ASN A 137 -6.40 35.96 -19.93
C ASN A 137 -6.74 36.55 -21.30
N ASP A 138 -6.12 37.67 -21.64
CA ASP A 138 -6.34 38.35 -22.93
C ASP A 138 -5.55 37.71 -24.08
N LEU A 139 -5.03 36.49 -23.89
CA LEU A 139 -4.03 35.89 -24.77
C LEU A 139 -4.53 34.67 -25.53
N GLY A 140 -5.77 34.22 -25.27
CA GLY A 140 -6.35 33.06 -25.95
C GLY A 140 -5.84 31.72 -25.42
N TRP A 141 -5.46 31.62 -24.14
CA TRP A 141 -4.90 30.41 -23.53
C TRP A 141 -5.97 29.61 -22.79
N TYR A 142 -5.87 28.30 -22.87
CA TYR A 142 -6.67 27.37 -22.06
C TYR A 142 -6.20 27.41 -20.60
N GLY A 143 -7.13 27.36 -19.66
CA GLY A 143 -6.84 27.24 -18.24
C GLY A 143 -7.01 25.80 -17.78
N VAL A 144 -6.17 25.34 -16.86
CA VAL A 144 -6.44 24.13 -16.07
C VAL A 144 -6.75 24.56 -14.67
N SER A 145 -7.94 24.22 -14.19
CA SER A 145 -8.42 24.60 -12.86
C SER A 145 -8.77 23.38 -12.02
N THR A 146 -8.67 23.55 -10.70
CA THR A 146 -9.27 22.61 -9.75
C THR A 146 -10.41 23.30 -9.03
N GLY A 147 -11.49 22.56 -8.74
CA GLY A 147 -12.73 23.13 -8.17
C GLY A 147 -12.53 23.97 -6.90
N ASN A 148 -11.41 23.81 -6.20
CA ASN A 148 -11.13 24.47 -4.92
C ASN A 148 -9.99 25.50 -4.98
N GLU A 149 -9.14 25.50 -6.03
CA GLU A 149 -7.90 26.30 -6.06
C GLU A 149 -7.84 27.29 -7.24
N GLY A 150 -8.87 27.31 -8.09
CA GLY A 150 -8.92 28.17 -9.28
C GLY A 150 -7.99 27.68 -10.39
N THR A 151 -7.65 28.55 -11.34
CA THR A 151 -6.74 28.21 -12.46
C THR A 151 -5.30 28.07 -11.94
N ILE A 152 -4.75 26.86 -12.05
CA ILE A 152 -3.41 26.51 -11.58
C ILE A 152 -2.36 26.52 -12.69
N ALA A 153 -2.77 26.48 -13.96
CA ALA A 153 -1.88 26.52 -15.11
C ALA A 153 -2.59 27.04 -16.37
N TYR A 154 -1.80 27.57 -17.31
CA TYR A 154 -2.28 28.05 -18.61
C TYR A 154 -1.52 27.38 -19.75
N PHE A 155 -2.23 27.04 -20.83
CA PHE A 155 -1.68 26.36 -22.01
C PHE A 155 -2.14 27.00 -23.31
N LYS A 156 -1.28 26.97 -24.32
CA LYS A 156 -1.58 27.55 -25.64
C LYS A 156 -2.49 26.66 -26.50
N LYS A 157 -2.50 25.34 -26.27
CA LYS A 157 -3.33 24.37 -27.00
C LYS A 157 -4.07 23.47 -26.02
N GLU A 158 -5.28 23.07 -26.39
CA GLU A 158 -6.11 22.16 -25.60
C GLU A 158 -5.41 20.81 -25.34
N SER A 159 -4.69 20.28 -26.34
CA SER A 159 -3.93 19.03 -26.19
C SER A 159 -2.87 19.10 -25.10
N ASP A 160 -2.26 20.28 -24.90
CA ASP A 160 -1.22 20.48 -23.89
C ASP A 160 -1.84 20.58 -22.50
N ALA A 161 -3.04 21.19 -22.39
CA ALA A 161 -3.82 21.21 -21.15
C ALA A 161 -4.24 19.79 -20.71
N PHE A 162 -4.68 18.94 -21.65
CA PHE A 162 -5.00 17.55 -21.35
C PHE A 162 -3.80 16.75 -20.86
N ARG A 163 -2.62 16.95 -21.47
CA ARG A 163 -1.38 16.32 -21.02
C ARG A 163 -1.05 16.72 -19.59
N PHE A 164 -1.13 18.00 -19.27
CA PHE A 164 -0.90 18.46 -17.89
C PHE A 164 -1.91 17.91 -16.90
N ARG A 165 -3.21 17.83 -17.26
CA ARG A 165 -4.24 17.19 -16.42
C ARG A 165 -3.86 15.74 -16.10
N LEU A 166 -3.41 14.98 -17.10
CA LEU A 166 -2.96 13.60 -16.91
C LEU A 166 -1.69 13.53 -16.05
N ASP A 167 -0.72 14.41 -16.26
CA ASP A 167 0.50 14.46 -15.46
C ASP A 167 0.18 14.79 -14.00
N LEU A 168 -0.70 15.76 -13.73
CA LEU A 168 -1.14 16.11 -12.38
C LEU A 168 -1.85 14.94 -11.68
N ILE A 169 -2.71 14.24 -12.42
CA ILE A 169 -3.38 13.02 -11.93
C ILE A 169 -2.35 11.94 -11.62
N ASN A 170 -1.39 11.71 -12.52
CA ASN A 170 -0.33 10.74 -12.35
C ASN A 170 0.55 11.06 -11.14
N LEU A 171 0.88 12.33 -10.90
CA LEU A 171 1.62 12.75 -9.70
C LEU A 171 0.89 12.41 -8.40
N LYS A 172 -0.44 12.48 -8.40
CA LYS A 172 -1.28 12.17 -7.23
C LYS A 172 -1.56 10.66 -7.08
N LEU A 173 -1.76 9.93 -8.17
CA LEU A 173 -2.01 8.48 -8.15
C LEU A 173 -0.74 7.66 -7.97
N ASN A 174 0.33 8.08 -8.63
CA ASN A 174 1.65 7.43 -8.67
C ASN A 174 2.74 8.46 -8.30
N PRO A 175 2.79 8.92 -7.03
CA PRO A 175 3.83 9.85 -6.60
C PRO A 175 5.20 9.18 -6.76
N LEU A 176 5.90 9.53 -7.84
CA LEU A 176 7.30 9.15 -8.03
C LEU A 176 8.09 9.80 -6.89
N LYS A 177 8.66 8.97 -6.02
CA LYS A 177 9.62 9.40 -5.00
C LYS A 177 10.94 9.79 -5.64
#